data_AF-A0A2J4ZTU6-F1
#
_entry.id   AF-A0A2J4ZTU6-F1
#
_cell.length_a   1.000
_cell.length_b   1.000
_cell.length_c   1.000
_cell.angle_alpha   90.00
_cell.angle_beta   90.00
_cell.angle_gamma   90.00
#
_symmetry.space_group_name_H-M   'P 1'
#
loop_
_entity.id
_entity.type
_entity.pdbx_description
1 polymer ?
#
loop_
_entity_poly.entity_id
_entity_poly.type
_entity_poly.pdbx_seq_one_letter_code
_entity_poly.pdbx_strand_id
1 'polypeptide(L)'
;FSLYYMHKIVDGLLRENDGRRVPVTLFTKGGGQWLEAMAETGCDALGLDWTTDIADARRRVGHKVALQGNMDPSMLYAPPARIEEEVATILAGFGQGEGHVFNLGHGIHQDVDPEHAGVFVEAVHRLSAPYHR
;
A
#
# COMPACT_ATOMS: atom_id res chain seq x y z
N PHE A 1 -14.39 -14.36 11.92
CA PHE A 1 -13.33 -15.27 12.40
C PHE A 1 -11.90 -14.83 12.03
N SER A 2 -11.67 -13.61 11.52
CA SER A 2 -10.31 -13.10 11.25
C SER A 2 -10.07 -11.77 11.98
N LEU A 3 -10.76 -10.70 11.56
CA LEU A 3 -10.53 -9.33 12.02
C LEU A 3 -10.47 -9.15 13.56
N TYR A 4 -11.36 -9.79 14.30
CA TYR A 4 -11.37 -9.75 15.76
C TYR A 4 -10.04 -10.20 16.39
N TYR A 5 -9.39 -11.23 15.84
CA TYR A 5 -8.12 -11.72 16.37
C TYR A 5 -6.95 -10.81 15.97
N MET A 6 -6.99 -10.22 14.77
CA MET A 6 -6.02 -9.18 14.39
C MET A 6 -6.15 -7.95 15.31
N HIS A 7 -7.37 -7.52 15.62
CA HIS A 7 -7.61 -6.44 16.57
C HIS A 7 -7.00 -6.75 17.94
N LYS A 8 -7.23 -7.95 18.49
CA LYS A 8 -6.59 -8.38 19.74
C LYS A 8 -5.06 -8.31 19.72
N ILE A 9 -4.44 -8.63 18.58
CA ILE A 9 -2.99 -8.50 18.42
C ILE A 9 -2.61 -7.02 18.46
N VAL A 10 -3.30 -6.16 17.71
CA VAL A 10 -3.04 -4.71 17.68
C VAL A 10 -3.14 -4.09 19.09
N ASP A 11 -4.13 -4.49 19.88
CA ASP A 11 -4.30 -4.05 21.28
C ASP A 11 -3.16 -4.48 22.20
N GLY A 12 -2.53 -5.63 21.91
CA GLY A 12 -1.46 -6.22 22.72
C GLY A 12 -0.05 -5.87 22.27
N LEU A 13 0.13 -5.21 21.12
CA LEU A 13 1.46 -4.87 20.60
C LEU A 13 2.07 -3.68 21.34
N LEU A 14 3.39 -3.74 21.57
CA LEU A 14 4.17 -2.57 21.96
C LEU A 14 4.21 -1.59 20.79
N ARG A 15 3.65 -0.38 20.99
CA ARG A 15 3.55 0.66 19.94
C ARG A 15 4.67 1.70 19.99
N GLU A 16 5.60 1.55 20.93
CA GLU A 16 6.81 2.35 21.04
C GLU A 16 7.98 1.46 21.42
N ASN A 17 9.13 1.68 20.77
CA ASN A 17 10.40 1.04 21.11
C ASN A 17 11.55 1.99 20.72
N ASP A 18 12.59 2.07 21.56
CA ASP A 18 13.75 2.96 21.36
C ASP A 18 13.37 4.44 21.07
N GLY A 19 12.36 4.95 21.77
CA GLY A 19 11.90 6.34 21.63
C GLY A 19 11.19 6.65 20.31
N ARG A 20 10.77 5.62 19.56
CA ARG A 20 10.07 5.75 18.28
C ARG A 20 8.77 4.96 18.30
N ARG A 21 7.76 5.49 17.62
CA ARG A 21 6.52 4.76 17.35
C ARG A 21 6.81 3.56 16.44
N VAL A 22 6.23 2.42 16.77
CA VAL A 22 6.28 1.18 15.96
C VAL A 22 4.94 1.04 15.23
N PRO A 23 4.87 1.34 13.92
CA PRO A 23 3.63 1.28 13.17
C PRO A 23 3.19 -0.15 12.88
N VAL A 24 1.88 -0.37 12.82
CA VAL A 24 1.27 -1.68 12.52
C VAL A 24 0.44 -1.59 11.24
N THR A 25 0.77 -2.43 10.26
CA THR A 25 0.03 -2.57 9.01
C THR A 25 -0.78 -3.86 9.02
N LEU A 26 -2.09 -3.79 8.77
CA LEU A 26 -2.91 -4.98 8.52
C LEU A 26 -3.11 -5.17 7.02
N PHE A 27 -2.98 -6.40 6.54
CA PHE A 27 -3.20 -6.72 5.14
C PHE A 27 -4.06 -7.98 4.99
N THR A 28 -5.21 -7.83 4.34
CA THR A 28 -6.07 -8.94 3.91
C THR A 28 -6.23 -8.84 2.40
N LYS A 29 -5.52 -9.67 1.65
CA LYS A 29 -5.68 -9.77 0.19
C LYS A 29 -7.14 -10.12 -0.15
N GLY A 30 -7.73 -9.43 -1.12
CA GLY A 30 -9.15 -9.48 -1.47
C GLY A 30 -10.08 -8.77 -0.48
N GLY A 31 -9.53 -8.11 0.54
CA GLY A 31 -10.27 -7.49 1.64
C GLY A 31 -10.77 -6.07 1.40
N GLY A 32 -10.71 -5.55 0.18
CA GLY A 32 -11.05 -4.14 -0.14
C GLY A 32 -12.48 -3.71 0.23
N GLN A 33 -13.40 -4.66 0.37
CA GLN A 33 -14.78 -4.40 0.82
C GLN A 33 -14.90 -4.22 2.35
N TRP A 34 -13.84 -4.49 3.11
CA TRP A 34 -13.83 -4.48 4.58
C TRP A 34 -12.93 -3.38 5.18
N LEU A 35 -12.45 -2.43 4.36
CA LEU A 35 -11.49 -1.41 4.76
C LEU A 35 -11.95 -0.59 5.97
N GLU A 36 -13.22 -0.19 6.02
CA GLU A 36 -13.76 0.60 7.13
C GLU A 36 -13.67 -0.17 8.45
N ALA A 37 -14.07 -1.45 8.45
CA ALA A 37 -13.99 -2.29 9.64
C ALA A 37 -12.53 -2.53 10.05
N MET A 38 -11.62 -2.67 9.08
CA MET A 38 -10.18 -2.81 9.34
C MET A 38 -9.57 -1.53 9.90
N ALA A 39 -9.97 -0.36 9.43
CA ALA A 39 -9.47 0.92 9.93
C ALA A 39 -9.84 1.17 11.41
N GLU A 40 -10.92 0.57 11.91
CA GLU A 40 -11.33 0.67 13.33
C GLU A 40 -10.53 -0.24 14.28
N THR A 41 -9.56 -1.03 13.80
CA THR A 41 -8.79 -1.91 14.70
C THR A 41 -7.65 -1.19 15.43
N GLY A 42 -7.44 0.10 15.19
CA GLY A 42 -6.30 0.84 15.75
C GLY A 42 -4.95 0.56 15.06
N CYS A 43 -4.96 -0.08 13.89
CA CYS A 43 -3.76 -0.20 13.05
C CYS A 43 -3.42 1.16 12.42
N ASP A 44 -2.18 1.33 12.00
CA ASP A 44 -1.69 2.59 11.41
C ASP A 44 -1.85 2.63 9.90
N ALA A 45 -1.82 1.47 9.26
CA ALA A 45 -1.91 1.35 7.82
C ALA A 45 -2.69 0.10 7.39
N LEU A 46 -3.28 0.17 6.20
CA LEU A 46 -3.93 -0.96 5.54
C LEU A 46 -3.23 -1.30 4.23
N GLY A 47 -2.89 -2.57 4.04
CA GLY A 47 -2.42 -3.11 2.78
C GLY A 47 -3.57 -3.30 1.79
N LEU A 48 -3.32 -2.98 0.53
CA LEU A 48 -4.25 -3.11 -0.58
C LEU A 48 -3.66 -3.99 -1.68
N ASP A 49 -4.52 -4.71 -2.38
CA ASP A 49 -4.19 -5.31 -3.67
C ASP A 49 -4.82 -4.55 -4.85
N TRP A 50 -4.46 -4.95 -6.06
CA TRP A 50 -4.85 -4.29 -7.31
C TRP A 50 -6.34 -4.38 -7.62
N THR A 51 -7.11 -5.19 -6.90
CA THR A 51 -8.58 -5.27 -7.10
C THR A 51 -9.31 -4.10 -6.45
N THR A 52 -8.64 -3.37 -5.57
CA THR A 52 -9.19 -2.21 -4.87
C THR A 52 -8.64 -0.93 -5.49
N ASP A 53 -9.49 -0.06 -6.01
CA ASP A 53 -9.06 1.25 -6.50
C ASP A 53 -8.48 2.10 -5.36
N ILE A 54 -7.27 2.65 -5.57
CA ILE A 54 -6.55 3.35 -4.50
C ILE A 54 -7.19 4.72 -4.16
N ALA A 55 -7.85 5.37 -5.13
CA ALA A 55 -8.57 6.61 -4.89
C ALA A 55 -9.82 6.36 -4.05
N ASP A 56 -10.56 5.28 -4.35
CA ASP A 56 -11.71 4.85 -3.54
C ASP A 56 -11.30 4.46 -2.12
N ALA A 57 -10.23 3.67 -1.96
CA ALA A 57 -9.69 3.31 -0.65
C ALA A 57 -9.30 4.57 0.15
N ARG A 58 -8.58 5.52 -0.47
CA ARG A 58 -8.19 6.79 0.18
C ARG A 58 -9.42 7.60 0.59
N ARG A 59 -10.42 7.72 -0.28
CA ARG A 59 -11.68 8.42 0.02
C ARG A 59 -12.40 7.81 1.21
N ARG A 60 -12.42 6.48 1.33
CA ARG A 60 -13.14 5.74 2.39
C ARG A 60 -12.43 5.81 3.74
N VAL A 61 -11.12 5.61 3.78
CA VAL A 61 -10.38 5.40 5.05
C VAL A 61 -9.07 6.19 5.18
N GLY A 62 -8.63 6.93 4.16
CA GLY A 62 -7.35 7.64 4.15
C GLY A 62 -7.22 8.78 5.18
N HIS A 63 -8.33 9.19 5.79
CA HIS A 63 -8.33 10.14 6.92
C HIS A 63 -8.09 9.47 8.28
N LYS A 64 -8.08 8.13 8.35
CA LYS A 64 -7.90 7.35 9.58
C LYS A 64 -6.56 6.59 9.61
N VAL A 65 -6.19 6.02 8.46
CA VAL A 65 -5.04 5.13 8.33
C VAL A 65 -4.29 5.42 7.04
N ALA A 66 -2.98 5.15 7.03
CA ALA A 66 -2.19 5.13 5.82
C ALA A 66 -2.60 3.94 4.92
N LEU A 67 -2.28 4.02 3.63
CA LEU A 67 -2.52 2.95 2.67
C LEU A 67 -1.19 2.45 2.11
N GLN A 68 -1.05 1.12 2.03
CA GLN A 68 0.11 0.47 1.45
C GLN A 68 -0.29 -0.35 0.21
N GLY A 69 0.35 -0.11 -0.94
CA GLY A 69 0.03 -0.83 -2.19
C GLY A 69 0.04 0.06 -3.44
N ASN A 70 -0.53 -0.40 -4.56
CA ASN A 70 -1.28 -1.66 -4.69
C ASN A 70 -1.12 -2.37 -6.05
N MET A 71 -0.02 -2.13 -6.75
CA MET A 71 0.20 -2.59 -8.13
C MET A 71 0.17 -4.13 -8.26
N ASP A 72 -0.38 -4.66 -9.36
CA ASP A 72 -0.30 -6.09 -9.69
C ASP A 72 1.16 -6.50 -9.94
N PRO A 73 1.70 -7.55 -9.30
CA PRO A 73 3.07 -8.00 -9.54
C PRO A 73 3.33 -8.39 -11.00
N SER A 74 2.29 -8.82 -11.74
CA SER A 74 2.39 -9.18 -13.15
C SER A 74 2.71 -7.98 -14.05
N MET A 75 2.49 -6.75 -13.58
CA MET A 75 2.89 -5.54 -14.31
C MET A 75 4.41 -5.48 -14.53
N LEU A 76 5.20 -6.11 -13.66
CA LEU A 76 6.65 -6.14 -13.79
C LEU A 76 7.15 -6.97 -14.97
N TYR A 77 6.28 -7.73 -15.66
CA TYR A 77 6.64 -8.37 -16.93
C TYR A 77 6.54 -7.42 -18.14
N ALA A 78 5.92 -6.25 -17.97
CA ALA A 78 5.77 -5.28 -19.05
C ALA A 78 7.11 -4.57 -19.36
N PRO A 79 7.24 -3.93 -20.53
CA PRO A 79 8.38 -3.07 -20.81
C PRO A 79 8.52 -1.94 -19.78
N PRO A 80 9.74 -1.44 -19.49
CA PRO A 80 9.99 -0.40 -18.49
C PRO A 80 9.05 0.81 -18.55
N ALA A 81 8.79 1.34 -19.75
CA ALA A 81 7.88 2.47 -19.93
C ALA A 81 6.47 2.19 -19.41
N ARG A 82 5.96 0.97 -19.58
CA ARG A 82 4.62 0.60 -19.11
C ARG A 82 4.55 0.45 -17.59
N ILE A 83 5.64 -0.02 -16.97
CA ILE A 83 5.79 -0.08 -15.51
C ILE A 83 5.73 1.35 -14.94
N GLU A 84 6.46 2.29 -15.53
CA GLU A 84 6.44 3.70 -15.13
C GLU A 84 5.05 4.32 -15.25
N GLU A 85 4.33 4.04 -16.34
CA GLU A 85 2.95 4.49 -16.54
C GLU A 85 1.99 3.96 -15.46
N GLU A 86 2.15 2.70 -15.05
CA GLU A 86 1.32 2.13 -13.97
C GLU A 86 1.62 2.78 -12.63
N VAL A 87 2.90 3.00 -12.32
CA VAL A 87 3.32 3.75 -11.13
C VAL A 87 2.71 5.15 -11.13
N ALA A 88 2.79 5.87 -12.25
CA ALA A 88 2.19 7.20 -12.39
C ALA A 88 0.67 7.17 -12.17
N THR A 89 -0.02 6.15 -12.70
CA THR A 89 -1.46 5.98 -12.57
C THR A 89 -1.89 5.79 -11.12
N ILE A 90 -1.20 4.91 -10.38
CA ILE A 90 -1.52 4.65 -8.97
C ILE A 90 -1.19 5.87 -8.10
N LEU A 91 -0.07 6.54 -8.35
CA LEU A 91 0.27 7.80 -7.66
C LEU A 91 -0.79 8.88 -7.90
N ALA A 92 -1.28 9.02 -9.14
CA ALA A 92 -2.35 9.96 -9.47
C ALA A 92 -3.66 9.61 -8.78
N GLY A 93 -3.99 8.31 -8.69
CA GLY A 93 -5.15 7.80 -7.99
C GLY A 93 -5.11 8.10 -6.48
N PHE A 94 -3.97 7.89 -5.83
CA PHE A 94 -3.82 8.32 -4.43
C PHE A 94 -3.88 9.83 -4.33
N GLY A 95 -3.10 10.56 -5.14
CA GLY A 95 -3.11 12.02 -5.23
C GLY A 95 -2.20 12.72 -4.22
N GLN A 96 -2.43 14.02 -4.01
CA GLN A 96 -1.57 14.90 -3.20
C GLN A 96 -1.61 14.54 -1.71
N GLY A 97 -0.47 14.65 -1.01
CA GLY A 97 -0.35 14.57 0.45
C GLY A 97 0.21 13.25 0.98
N GLU A 98 0.27 13.16 2.31
CA GLU A 98 0.90 12.05 3.02
C GLU A 98 0.01 10.82 3.19
N GLY A 99 0.60 9.72 3.65
CA GLY A 99 -0.12 8.49 4.04
C GLY A 99 -0.17 7.39 2.99
N HIS A 100 0.69 7.44 1.96
CA HIS A 100 0.85 6.36 0.98
C HIS A 100 2.23 5.71 1.10
N VAL A 101 2.25 4.39 1.24
CA VAL A 101 3.45 3.57 1.02
C VAL A 101 3.22 2.77 -0.25
N PHE A 102 3.89 3.14 -1.34
CA PHE A 102 3.75 2.40 -2.59
C PHE A 102 4.26 0.96 -2.40
N ASN A 103 3.49 -0.02 -2.85
CA ASN A 103 3.90 -1.42 -2.84
C ASN A 103 3.17 -2.21 -3.94
N LEU A 104 3.58 -3.45 -4.17
CA LEU A 104 2.79 -4.43 -4.89
C LEU A 104 1.63 -4.92 -4.01
N GLY A 105 0.56 -5.41 -4.63
CA GLY A 105 -0.56 -6.08 -3.96
C GLY A 105 -0.29 -7.53 -3.57
N HIS A 106 0.89 -8.06 -3.90
CA HIS A 106 1.33 -9.41 -3.56
C HIS A 106 2.87 -9.50 -3.67
N GLY A 107 3.45 -10.62 -3.26
CA GLY A 107 4.86 -10.91 -3.51
C GLY A 107 5.19 -11.00 -5.00
N ILE A 108 6.38 -10.53 -5.36
CA ILE A 108 6.97 -10.63 -6.70
C ILE A 108 7.08 -12.10 -7.15
N HIS A 109 6.86 -12.36 -8.43
CA HIS A 109 7.07 -13.70 -9.00
C HIS A 109 8.55 -13.95 -9.30
N GLN A 110 8.99 -15.21 -9.25
CA GLN A 110 10.39 -15.60 -9.43
C GLN A 110 10.96 -15.28 -10.82
N ASP A 111 10.10 -15.18 -11.84
CA ASP A 111 10.51 -14.98 -13.24
C ASP A 111 10.59 -13.50 -13.64
N VAL A 112 10.34 -12.58 -12.69
CA VAL A 112 10.47 -11.14 -12.96
C VAL A 112 11.94 -10.79 -13.11
N ASP A 113 12.26 -10.03 -14.16
CA ASP A 113 13.59 -9.47 -14.35
C ASP A 113 13.93 -8.51 -13.20
N PRO A 114 15.04 -8.72 -12.46
CA PRO A 114 15.47 -7.80 -11.41
C PRO A 114 15.62 -6.33 -11.88
N GLU A 115 15.98 -6.09 -13.14
CA GLU A 115 16.08 -4.73 -13.67
C GLU A 115 14.71 -4.05 -13.74
N HIS A 116 13.65 -4.81 -14.04
CA HIS A 116 12.27 -4.28 -14.05
C HIS A 116 11.79 -3.90 -12.64
N ALA A 117 12.21 -4.63 -11.62
CA ALA A 117 11.97 -4.24 -10.23
C ALA A 117 12.73 -2.94 -9.87
N GLY A 118 13.93 -2.76 -10.41
CA GLY A 118 14.69 -1.50 -10.30
C GLY A 118 13.94 -0.32 -10.91
N VAL A 119 13.45 -0.47 -12.15
CA VAL A 119 12.62 0.55 -12.84
C VAL A 119 11.41 0.92 -12.00
N PHE A 120 10.70 -0.06 -11.43
CA PHE A 120 9.56 0.17 -10.55
C PHE A 120 9.93 1.03 -9.33
N VAL A 121 11.01 0.71 -8.62
CA VAL A 121 11.45 1.46 -7.44
C VAL A 121 11.88 2.88 -7.80
N GLU A 122 12.65 3.05 -8.87
CA GLU A 122 13.10 4.36 -9.34
C GLU A 122 11.94 5.24 -9.80
N ALA A 123 10.97 4.65 -10.51
CA ALA A 123 9.76 5.33 -10.95
C ALA A 123 8.97 5.88 -9.76
N VAL A 124 8.78 5.09 -8.70
CA VAL A 124 8.06 5.54 -7.49
C VAL A 124 8.72 6.76 -6.87
N HIS A 125 10.05 6.75 -6.67
CA HIS A 125 10.75 7.89 -6.08
C HIS A 125 10.70 9.14 -6.98
N ARG A 126 10.95 8.98 -8.29
CA ARG A 126 11.01 10.10 -9.22
C ARG A 126 9.63 10.73 -9.47
N LEU A 127 8.60 9.91 -9.64
CA LEU A 127 7.27 10.35 -10.05
C LEU A 127 6.39 10.78 -8.87
N SER A 128 6.71 10.38 -7.63
CA SER A 128 5.92 10.77 -6.45
C SER A 128 6.24 12.18 -5.94
N ALA A 129 7.43 12.72 -6.21
CA ALA A 129 7.87 14.02 -5.66
C ALA A 129 6.89 15.20 -5.89
N PRO A 130 6.20 15.34 -7.04
CA PRO A 130 5.20 16.40 -7.25
C PRO A 130 3.94 16.29 -6.38
N TYR A 131 3.69 15.15 -5.72
CA TYR A 131 2.54 14.93 -4.84
C TYR A 131 2.75 15.39 -3.38
N HIS A 132 3.95 15.90 -3.07
CA HIS A 132 4.39 16.30 -1.73
C HIS A 132 4.98 17.73 -1.70
N ARG A 133 4.55 18.59 -2.63
CA ARG A 133 5.04 19.97 -2.75
C ARG A 133 4.18 20.97 -2.00
#